data_AF-A0A935L580-F1
#
_entry.id   AF-A0A935L580-F1
#
_cell.length_a   1.000
_cell.length_b   1.000
_cell.length_c   1.000
_cell.angle_alpha   90.00
_cell.angle_beta   90.00
_cell.angle_gamma   90.00
#
_symmetry.space_group_name_H-M   'P 1'
#
loop_
_entity.id
_entity.type
_entity.pdbx_description
1 polymer ?
#
loop_
_entity_poly.entity_id
_entity_poly.type
_entity_poly.pdbx_seq_one_letter_code
_entity_poly.pdbx_strand_id
1 'polypeptide(L)'
;MIGLSASGQIAMRRFFDEHLKRVEWDERDFPVRLYPFTAGNGPAAERLLSIDPAVAFGRPVLVHRGISTRVIVERIDAGETVAEVAVDYGLTPPKIKEAVLYERAA
;
A
#
# COMPACT_ATOMS: atom_id res chain seq x y z
N MET A 1 -3.44 20.38 20.08
CA MET A 1 -2.77 19.38 20.93
C MET A 1 -3.84 18.44 21.46
N ILE A 2 -3.75 17.13 21.22
CA ILE A 2 -4.76 16.16 21.69
C ILE A 2 -4.44 15.86 23.17
N GLY A 3 -5.36 16.20 24.08
CA GLY A 3 -5.17 16.01 25.53
C GLY A 3 -5.35 14.55 25.94
N LEU A 4 -4.23 13.83 26.13
CA LEU A 4 -4.20 12.43 26.59
C LEU A 4 -3.36 12.30 27.87
N SER A 5 -3.61 11.25 28.67
CA SER A 5 -2.73 10.85 29.77
C SER A 5 -1.33 10.52 29.27
N ALA A 6 -0.30 10.54 30.14
CA ALA A 6 1.07 10.22 29.74
C ALA A 6 1.19 8.84 29.04
N SER A 7 0.46 7.82 29.52
CA SER A 7 0.39 6.51 28.88
C SER A 7 -0.33 6.57 27.52
N GLY A 8 -1.40 7.35 27.40
CA GLY A 8 -2.10 7.59 26.14
C GLY A 8 -1.24 8.33 25.11
N GLN A 9 -0.43 9.30 25.54
CA GLN A 9 0.51 10.02 24.68
C GLN A 9 1.61 9.10 24.14
N ILE A 10 2.14 8.20 24.98
CA ILE A 10 3.14 7.21 24.58
C ILE A 10 2.54 6.19 23.59
N ALA A 11 1.33 5.69 23.86
CA ALA A 11 0.64 4.78 22.96
C ALA A 11 0.36 5.43 21.60
N MET A 12 -0.10 6.68 21.60
CA MET A 12 -0.34 7.46 20.39
C MET A 12 0.95 7.67 19.59
N ARG A 13 2.06 7.99 20.27
CA ARG A 13 3.37 8.12 19.62
C ARG A 13 3.79 6.83 18.92
N ARG A 14 3.71 5.68 19.59
CA ARG A 14 4.04 4.37 19.00
C ARG A 14 3.17 4.05 17.78
N PHE A 15 1.88 4.36 17.84
CA PHE A 15 0.98 4.17 16.70
C PHE A 15 1.39 5.02 15.49
N PHE A 16 1.70 6.30 15.71
CA PHE A 16 2.20 7.18 14.65
C PHE A 16 3.53 6.70 14.09
N ASP A 17 4.47 6.27 14.93
CA ASP A 17 5.79 5.80 14.50
C ASP A 17 5.67 4.63 13.51
N GLU A 18 4.77 3.67 13.75
CA GLU A 18 4.54 2.56 12.82
C GLU A 18 3.95 2.99 11.47
N HIS A 19 3.11 4.02 11.46
CA HIS A 19 2.55 4.57 10.21
C HIS A 19 3.58 5.43 9.47
N LEU A 20 4.39 6.22 10.18
CA LEU A 20 5.43 7.05 9.60
C LEU A 20 6.55 6.21 8.96
N LYS A 21 6.81 5.00 9.47
CA LYS A 21 7.68 4.01 8.80
C LYS A 21 7.17 3.56 7.42
N ARG A 22 5.91 3.88 7.06
CA ARG A 22 5.35 3.62 5.73
C ARG A 22 5.49 4.80 4.77
N VAL A 23 6.14 5.89 5.19
CA VAL A 23 6.40 7.04 4.34
C VAL A 23 7.89 7.07 3.97
N GLU A 24 8.16 7.29 2.69
CA GLU A 24 9.48 7.64 2.18
C GLU A 24 9.63 9.16 2.17
N TRP A 25 10.75 9.63 2.70
CA TRP A 25 11.07 11.04 2.87
C TRP A 25 12.29 11.38 2.00
N ASP A 26 12.26 12.52 1.32
CA ASP A 26 13.42 13.03 0.58
C ASP A 26 14.43 13.72 1.52
N GLU A 27 15.53 14.23 0.95
CA GLU A 27 16.59 14.92 1.69
C GLU A 27 16.14 16.22 2.39
N ARG A 28 14.93 16.71 2.10
CA ARG A 28 14.34 17.92 2.68
C ARG A 28 13.22 17.60 3.67
N ASP A 29 13.13 16.35 4.11
CA ASP A 29 12.04 15.84 4.95
C ASP A 29 10.65 16.02 4.31
N PHE A 30 10.57 15.99 2.96
CA PHE A 30 9.29 16.02 2.25
C PHE A 30 8.81 14.59 1.95
N PRO A 31 7.53 14.25 2.22
CA PRO A 31 6.99 12.94 1.93
C PRO A 31 6.83 12.75 0.42
N VAL A 32 7.58 11.81 -0.16
CA VAL A 32 7.58 11.57 -1.62
C VAL A 32 6.82 10.30 -2.01
N ARG A 33 6.68 9.35 -1.09
CA ARG A 33 5.99 8.08 -1.38
C ARG A 33 5.35 7.49 -0.12
N LEU A 34 4.15 6.97 -0.26
CA LEU A 34 3.43 6.25 0.78
C LEU A 34 3.31 4.76 0.42
N TYR A 35 3.53 3.89 1.39
CA TYR A 35 3.36 2.44 1.29
C TYR A 35 2.14 2.01 2.12
N PRO A 36 0.91 2.05 1.58
CA PRO A 36 -0.30 1.85 2.36
C PRO A 36 -0.33 0.48 3.03
N PHE A 37 -1.05 0.41 4.16
CA PHE A 37 -1.44 -0.87 4.73
C PHE A 37 -2.54 -1.50 3.87
N THR A 38 -2.44 -2.79 3.67
CA THR A 38 -3.45 -3.61 3.00
C THR A 38 -4.22 -4.41 4.04
N ALA A 39 -5.46 -4.80 3.73
CA ALA A 39 -6.32 -5.44 4.73
C ALA A 39 -5.72 -6.77 5.23
N GLY A 40 -5.67 -6.91 6.56
CA GLY A 40 -5.10 -8.08 7.25
C GLY A 40 -3.62 -7.97 7.63
N ASN A 41 -2.96 -6.86 7.28
CA ASN A 41 -1.52 -6.71 7.41
C ASN A 41 -1.12 -5.69 8.49
N GLY A 42 -0.26 -6.12 9.42
CA GLY A 42 0.28 -5.28 10.49
C GLY A 42 1.52 -4.47 10.07
N PRO A 43 2.16 -3.77 11.02
CA PRO A 43 3.34 -2.92 10.77
C PRO A 43 4.46 -3.60 9.98
N ALA A 44 4.70 -4.88 10.22
CA ALA A 44 5.75 -5.69 9.59
C ALA A 44 5.40 -6.23 8.19
N ALA A 45 4.21 -5.97 7.67
CA ALA A 45 3.81 -6.47 6.36
C ALA A 45 4.64 -5.88 5.22
N GLU A 46 4.82 -6.66 4.16
CA GLU A 46 5.53 -6.24 2.95
C GLU A 46 4.93 -4.94 2.37
N ARG A 47 5.78 -4.07 1.85
CA ARG A 47 5.37 -2.88 1.09
C ARG A 47 5.01 -3.30 -0.33
N LEU A 48 3.85 -3.92 -0.51
CA LEU A 48 3.41 -4.42 -1.82
C LEU A 48 3.01 -3.29 -2.79
N LEU A 49 2.37 -2.26 -2.25
CA LEU A 49 1.82 -1.14 -3.00
C LEU A 49 2.54 0.16 -2.65
N SER A 50 2.62 1.07 -3.62
CA SER A 50 3.10 2.43 -3.42
C SER A 50 2.15 3.45 -4.03
N ILE A 51 2.07 4.60 -3.37
CA ILE A 51 1.41 5.82 -3.85
C ILE A 51 2.51 6.88 -3.95
N ASP A 52 2.78 7.34 -5.16
CA ASP A 52 3.83 8.30 -5.48
C ASP A 52 3.29 9.30 -6.49
N PRO A 53 3.23 10.61 -6.20
CA PRO A 53 2.72 11.61 -7.14
C PRO A 53 3.43 11.62 -8.51
N ALA A 54 4.71 11.21 -8.56
CA ALA A 54 5.50 11.14 -9.78
C ALA A 54 5.25 9.85 -10.59
N VAL A 55 4.54 8.86 -10.03
CA VAL A 55 4.22 7.59 -10.70
C VAL A 55 2.70 7.44 -10.82
N ALA A 56 2.20 7.26 -12.04
CA ALA A 56 0.77 7.08 -12.31
C ALA A 56 -0.12 8.16 -11.66
N PHE A 57 0.40 9.38 -11.49
CA PHE A 57 -0.27 10.52 -10.85
C PHE A 57 -0.78 10.23 -9.43
N GLY A 58 -0.01 9.50 -8.62
CA GLY A 58 -0.39 9.15 -7.26
C GLY A 58 -1.44 8.06 -7.16
N ARG A 59 -1.74 7.35 -8.25
CA ARG A 59 -2.58 6.15 -8.18
C ARG A 59 -1.80 5.02 -7.51
N PRO A 60 -2.46 4.13 -6.76
CA PRO A 60 -1.81 2.97 -6.17
C PRO A 60 -1.28 2.04 -7.28
N VAL A 61 -0.01 1.63 -7.12
CA VAL A 61 0.67 0.71 -8.03
C VAL A 61 1.41 -0.37 -7.26
N LEU A 62 1.61 -1.52 -7.89
CA LEU A 62 2.55 -2.53 -7.43
C LEU A 62 3.97 -1.95 -7.39
N VAL A 63 4.63 -2.12 -6.25
CA VAL A 63 6.01 -1.66 -6.04
C VAL A 63 6.95 -2.29 -7.08
N HIS A 64 7.89 -1.49 -7.57
CA HIS A 64 8.90 -1.83 -8.60
C HIS A 64 8.36 -2.18 -10.01
N ARG A 65 7.04 -2.18 -10.24
CA ARG A 65 6.47 -2.51 -11.56
C ARG A 65 5.62 -1.43 -12.20
N GLY A 66 5.12 -0.46 -11.42
CA GLY A 66 4.27 0.62 -11.94
C GLY A 66 2.90 0.16 -12.45
N ILE A 67 2.52 -1.10 -12.20
CA ILE A 67 1.24 -1.68 -12.59
C ILE A 67 0.18 -1.20 -11.59
N SER A 68 -0.84 -0.50 -12.08
CA SER A 68 -1.93 -0.02 -11.24
C SER A 68 -2.77 -1.16 -10.68
N THR A 69 -3.17 -1.04 -9.42
CA THR A 69 -4.15 -1.93 -8.77
C THR A 69 -5.49 -1.95 -9.51
N ARG A 70 -5.89 -0.82 -10.10
CA ARG A 70 -7.05 -0.71 -10.98
C ARG A 70 -6.97 -1.65 -12.18
N VAL A 71 -5.83 -1.68 -12.87
CA VAL A 71 -5.64 -2.54 -14.06
C VAL A 71 -5.74 -4.02 -13.67
N ILE A 72 -5.26 -4.39 -12.48
CA ILE A 72 -5.41 -5.74 -11.95
C ILE A 72 -6.89 -6.08 -11.76
N VAL A 73 -7.68 -5.18 -11.14
CA VAL A 73 -9.12 -5.38 -10.96
C VAL A 73 -9.86 -5.46 -12.29
N GLU A 74 -9.56 -4.57 -13.24
CA GLU A 74 -10.17 -4.57 -14.57
C GLU A 74 -9.96 -5.92 -15.31
N ARG A 75 -8.79 -6.54 -15.18
CA ARG A 75 -8.50 -7.87 -15.74
C ARG A 75 -9.34 -8.98 -15.07
N ILE A 76 -9.46 -8.96 -13.75
CA ILE A 76 -10.29 -9.93 -13.02
C ILE A 76 -11.77 -9.75 -13.37
N ASP A 77 -12.24 -8.50 -13.48
CA ASP A 77 -13.61 -8.18 -13.85
C ASP A 77 -13.91 -8.54 -15.32
N ALA A 78 -12.89 -8.59 -16.18
CA ALA A 78 -12.97 -9.13 -17.54
C ALA A 78 -13.01 -10.67 -17.61
N GLY A 79 -12.93 -11.36 -16.47
CA GLY A 79 -13.06 -12.81 -16.35
C GLY A 79 -11.74 -13.57 -16.25
N GLU A 80 -10.60 -12.89 -16.23
CA GLU A 80 -9.31 -13.55 -15.99
C GLU A 80 -9.19 -14.04 -14.55
N THR A 81 -8.53 -15.17 -14.36
CA THR A 81 -8.30 -15.72 -13.03
C THR A 81 -7.14 -15.02 -12.33
N VAL A 82 -7.17 -15.00 -11.00
CA VAL A 82 -6.06 -14.49 -10.16
C VAL A 82 -4.74 -15.18 -10.50
N ALA A 83 -4.76 -16.46 -10.86
CA ALA A 83 -3.56 -17.23 -11.18
C ALA A 83 -2.93 -16.77 -12.51
N GLU A 84 -3.75 -16.54 -13.55
CA GLU A 84 -3.29 -16.03 -14.85
C GLU A 84 -2.66 -14.64 -14.70
N VAL A 85 -3.38 -13.72 -14.04
CA VAL A 85 -2.86 -12.36 -13.79
C VAL A 85 -1.56 -12.39 -12.95
N ALA A 86 -1.45 -13.32 -12.00
CA ALA A 86 -0.24 -13.49 -11.21
C ALA A 86 0.95 -13.95 -12.06
N VAL A 87 0.74 -14.93 -12.95
CA VAL A 87 1.78 -15.42 -13.87
C VAL A 87 2.26 -14.29 -14.78
N ASP A 88 1.35 -13.54 -15.39
CA ASP A 88 1.70 -12.48 -16.32
C ASP A 88 2.52 -11.36 -15.70
N TYR A 89 2.26 -11.05 -14.43
CA TYR A 89 3.01 -10.03 -13.70
C TYR A 89 4.18 -10.57 -12.86
N GLY A 90 4.48 -11.88 -12.96
CA GLY A 90 5.55 -12.53 -12.19
C GLY A 90 5.36 -12.36 -10.68
N LEU A 91 4.11 -12.50 -10.23
CA LEU A 91 3.67 -12.34 -8.85
C LEU A 91 3.05 -13.63 -8.32
N THR A 92 2.82 -13.66 -7.01
CA THR A 92 2.09 -14.76 -6.39
C THR A 92 0.59 -14.43 -6.35
N PRO A 93 -0.30 -15.43 -6.45
CA PRO A 93 -1.74 -15.20 -6.32
C PRO A 93 -2.16 -14.43 -5.06
N PRO A 94 -1.55 -14.65 -3.86
CA PRO A 94 -1.83 -13.82 -2.69
C PRO A 94 -1.56 -12.32 -2.91
N LYS A 95 -0.46 -11.95 -3.59
CA LYS A 95 -0.15 -10.54 -3.89
C LYS A 95 -1.17 -9.91 -4.83
N ILE A 96 -1.66 -10.66 -5.81
CA ILE A 96 -2.76 -10.19 -6.68
C ILE A 96 -4.04 -9.99 -5.87
N LYS A 97 -4.40 -10.94 -5.00
CA LYS A 97 -5.59 -10.80 -4.12
C LYS A 97 -5.50 -9.59 -3.21
N GLU A 98 -4.32 -9.32 -2.65
CA GLU A 98 -4.07 -8.17 -1.80
C GLU A 98 -4.22 -6.85 -2.55
N ALA A 99 -3.70 -6.76 -3.78
CA ALA A 99 -3.89 -5.59 -4.64
C ALA A 99 -5.37 -5.37 -5.01
N VAL A 100 -6.11 -6.44 -5.33
CA VAL A 100 -7.55 -6.38 -5.60
C VAL A 100 -8.33 -5.92 -4.37
N LEU A 101 -7.99 -6.46 -3.19
CA LEU A 101 -8.64 -6.09 -1.94
C LEU A 101 -8.43 -4.62 -1.61
N TYR A 102 -7.21 -4.10 -1.84
CA TYR A 102 -6.90 -2.69 -1.64
C TYR A 102 -7.72 -1.79 -2.57
N GLU A 103 -7.72 -2.06 -3.88
CA GLU A 103 -8.46 -1.24 -4.86
C GLU A 103 -9.96 -1.21 -4.59
N ARG A 104 -10.55 -2.34 -4.17
CA ARG A 104 -11.99 -2.43 -3.90
C ARG A 104 -12.40 -1.80 -2.57
N ALA A 105 -11.46 -1.54 -1.67
CA ALA A 105 -11.70 -0.90 -0.37
C ALA A 105 -11.44 0.61 -0.37
N ALA A 106 -10.73 1.11 -1.39
CA ALA A 106 -10.39 2.53 -1.59
C ALA A 106 -11.57 3.31 -2.22
#